data_AF-A0A7C1YQC3-F1
#
_entry.id   AF-A0A7C1YQC3-F1
#
_cell.length_a   1.000
_cell.length_b   1.000
_cell.length_c   1.000
_cell.angle_alpha   90.00
_cell.angle_beta   90.00
_cell.angle_gamma   90.00
#
_symmetry.space_group_name_H-M   'P 1'
#
loop_
_entity.id
_entity.type
_entity.pdbx_description
1 polymer ?
#
loop_
_entity_poly.entity_id
_entity_poly.type
_entity_poly.pdbx_seq_one_letter_code
_entity_poly.pdbx_strand_id
1 'polypeptide(L)'
;DREGLREGLKQGTIAAICSDHQPHGADAKLAPFPASEPGISGLETLLPLTLRLVDEGLLSLSDAIARVTQHPAEILGLLDGGEAGGLSVGARADVCVFDPEPYWELRAEGLVSSGHNSPFLGWELKGRVNCTLMAGELTYHTCD
;
A
#
# COMPACT_ATOMS: atom_id res chain seq x y z
N ASP A 1 1.52 -19.69 10.25
CA ASP A 1 0.67 -18.51 9.98
C ASP A 1 0.92 -17.83 8.64
N ARG A 2 2.10 -17.22 8.42
CA ARG A 2 2.39 -16.45 7.19
C ARG A 2 2.02 -17.18 5.89
N GLU A 3 2.42 -18.44 5.74
CA GLU A 3 2.12 -19.20 4.52
C GLU A 3 0.62 -19.45 4.33
N GLY A 4 -0.12 -19.67 5.42
CA GLY A 4 -1.57 -19.80 5.37
C GLY A 4 -2.26 -18.50 4.93
N LEU A 5 -1.77 -17.34 5.37
CA LEU A 5 -2.27 -16.04 4.90
C LEU A 5 -1.97 -15.83 3.42
N ARG A 6 -0.76 -16.20 2.96
CA ARG A 6 -0.38 -16.11 1.54
C ARG A 6 -1.25 -17.00 0.67
N GLU A 7 -1.50 -18.23 1.11
CA GLU A 7 -2.36 -19.15 0.38
C GLU A 7 -3.82 -18.66 0.38
N GLY A 8 -4.33 -18.16 1.50
CA GLY A 8 -5.67 -17.57 1.57
C GLY A 8 -5.83 -16.35 0.65
N LEU A 9 -4.81 -15.52 0.53
CA LEU A 9 -4.77 -14.39 -0.41
C LEU A 9 -4.73 -14.86 -1.87
N LYS A 10 -3.90 -15.86 -2.18
CA LYS A 10 -3.78 -16.46 -3.51
C LYS A 10 -5.08 -17.12 -3.97
N GLN A 11 -5.76 -17.83 -3.08
CA GLN A 11 -7.04 -18.48 -3.34
C GLN A 11 -8.23 -17.51 -3.36
N GLY A 12 -8.04 -16.26 -2.93
CA GLY A 12 -9.10 -15.26 -2.83
C GLY A 12 -10.01 -15.41 -1.61
N THR A 13 -9.68 -16.29 -0.67
CA THR A 13 -10.31 -16.31 0.66
C THR A 13 -10.06 -14.99 1.40
N ILE A 14 -8.87 -14.42 1.26
CA ILE A 14 -8.57 -13.05 1.68
C ILE A 14 -8.70 -12.16 0.45
N ALA A 15 -9.72 -11.31 0.45
CA ALA A 15 -10.10 -10.54 -0.72
C ALA A 15 -9.27 -9.25 -0.88
N ALA A 16 -8.84 -8.64 0.22
CA ALA A 16 -8.23 -7.31 0.26
C ALA A 16 -6.95 -7.28 1.13
N ILE A 17 -6.04 -6.37 0.80
CA ILE A 17 -4.85 -6.04 1.59
C ILE A 17 -5.02 -4.60 2.12
N CYS A 18 -4.65 -4.40 3.37
CA CYS A 18 -4.60 -3.09 4.02
C CYS A 18 -3.26 -2.95 4.76
N SER A 19 -2.74 -1.72 4.85
CA SER A 19 -1.50 -1.42 5.57
C SER A 19 -1.67 -1.39 7.08
N ASP A 20 -2.90 -1.22 7.57
CA ASP A 20 -3.19 -0.93 8.99
C ASP A 20 -2.30 0.19 9.54
N HIS A 21 -2.22 1.29 8.78
CA HIS A 21 -1.31 2.40 9.04
C HIS A 21 -1.56 3.04 10.41
N GLN A 22 -0.62 2.85 11.33
CA GLN A 22 -0.65 3.36 12.72
C GLN A 22 0.65 4.10 13.04
N PRO A 23 0.77 5.39 12.63
CA PRO A 23 1.94 6.20 12.89
C PRO A 23 2.03 6.56 14.38
N HIS A 24 3.24 6.48 14.92
CA HIS A 24 3.55 6.75 16.32
C HIS A 24 4.75 7.67 16.47
N GLY A 25 4.79 8.38 17.59
CA GLY A 25 6.00 9.07 18.04
C GLY A 25 7.14 8.09 18.34
N ALA A 26 8.38 8.58 18.31
CA ALA A 26 9.55 7.73 18.57
C ALA A 26 9.55 7.15 19.99
N ASP A 27 9.11 7.93 20.98
CA ASP A 27 8.97 7.55 22.38
C ASP A 27 8.10 6.30 22.58
N ALA A 28 6.99 6.19 21.84
CA ALA A 28 6.09 5.03 21.88
C ALA A 28 6.76 3.71 21.43
N LYS A 29 7.92 3.78 20.76
CA LYS A 29 8.68 2.62 20.27
C LYS A 29 10.03 2.41 20.96
N LEU A 30 10.48 3.35 21.80
CA LEU A 30 11.76 3.26 22.52
C LEU A 30 11.65 2.54 23.87
N ALA A 31 10.44 2.34 24.39
CA ALA A 31 10.20 1.58 25.61
C ALA A 31 10.51 0.08 25.42
N PRO A 32 10.79 -0.68 26.51
CA PRO A 32 10.86 -2.14 26.45
C PRO A 32 9.57 -2.75 25.87
N PHE A 33 9.69 -3.89 25.18
CA PHE A 33 8.60 -4.49 24.41
C PHE A 33 7.21 -4.53 25.10
N PRO A 34 7.07 -4.90 26.39
CA PRO A 34 5.76 -4.92 27.05
C PRO A 34 5.12 -3.53 27.26
N ALA A 35 5.90 -2.46 27.14
CA ALA A 35 5.50 -1.08 27.35
C ALA A 35 5.51 -0.26 26.05
N SER A 36 5.91 -0.84 24.91
CA SER A 36 5.81 -0.19 23.60
C SER A 36 4.37 -0.24 23.08
N GLU A 37 3.94 0.80 22.39
CA GLU A 37 2.62 0.78 21.76
C GLU A 37 2.63 -0.14 20.52
N PRO A 38 1.55 -0.86 20.21
CA PRO A 38 1.44 -1.65 18.98
C PRO A 38 1.29 -0.76 17.73
N GLY A 39 1.59 -1.29 16.54
CA GLY A 39 1.34 -0.62 15.25
C GLY A 39 2.59 -0.10 14.54
N ILE A 40 2.48 0.06 13.21
CA ILE A 40 3.58 0.52 12.34
C ILE A 40 3.11 1.59 11.35
N SER A 41 4.04 2.45 10.94
CA SER A 41 3.84 3.28 9.75
C SER A 41 3.98 2.42 8.48
N GLY A 42 2.97 2.43 7.61
CA GLY A 42 2.85 1.45 6.54
C GLY A 42 2.12 1.91 5.28
N LEU A 43 1.58 3.14 5.25
CA LEU A 43 0.86 3.66 4.08
C LEU A 43 1.75 3.72 2.85
N GLU A 44 2.93 4.33 2.97
CA GLU A 44 3.88 4.54 1.87
C GLU A 44 4.56 3.24 1.41
N THR A 45 4.52 2.19 2.25
CA THR A 45 5.06 0.87 1.92
C THR A 45 4.02 -0.10 1.33
N LEU A 46 2.73 0.28 1.28
CA LEU A 46 1.67 -0.63 0.86
C LEU A 46 1.86 -1.13 -0.59
N LEU A 47 2.05 -0.22 -1.54
CA LEU A 47 2.30 -0.57 -2.94
C LEU A 47 3.56 -1.45 -3.11
N PRO A 48 4.77 -1.04 -2.67
CA PRO A 48 5.96 -1.83 -2.90
C PRO A 48 5.92 -3.22 -2.23
N LEU A 49 5.35 -3.33 -1.02
CA LEU A 49 5.18 -4.64 -0.38
C LEU A 49 4.13 -5.51 -1.09
N THR A 50 3.12 -4.91 -1.72
CA THR A 50 2.16 -5.60 -2.58
C THR A 50 2.83 -6.09 -3.87
N LEU A 51 3.68 -5.27 -4.50
CA LEU A 51 4.45 -5.65 -5.69
C LEU A 51 5.45 -6.77 -5.41
N ARG A 52 6.00 -6.84 -4.19
CA ARG A 52 6.85 -7.96 -3.79
C ARG A 52 6.14 -9.32 -3.90
N LEU A 53 4.82 -9.38 -3.70
CA LEU A 53 4.04 -10.61 -3.90
C LEU A 53 4.00 -11.02 -5.37
N VAL A 54 4.12 -10.06 -6.30
CA VAL A 54 4.24 -10.29 -7.74
C VAL A 54 5.64 -10.81 -8.07
N ASP A 55 6.68 -10.16 -7.56
CA ASP A 55 8.08 -10.61 -7.77
C ASP A 55 8.32 -12.02 -7.21
N GLU A 56 7.65 -12.38 -6.10
CA GLU A 56 7.68 -13.71 -5.51
C GLU A 56 6.79 -14.73 -6.24
N GLY A 57 6.09 -14.33 -7.31
CA GLY A 57 5.22 -15.20 -8.11
C GLY A 57 3.93 -15.64 -7.41
N LEU A 58 3.55 -14.99 -6.31
CA LEU A 58 2.33 -15.32 -5.57
C LEU A 58 1.07 -14.82 -6.29
N LEU A 59 1.15 -13.63 -6.87
CA LEU A 59 0.04 -12.96 -7.58
C LEU A 59 0.51 -12.43 -8.93
N SER A 60 -0.42 -12.29 -9.88
CA SER A 60 -0.15 -11.44 -11.05
C SER A 60 -0.16 -9.96 -10.65
N LEU A 61 0.43 -9.08 -11.48
CA LEU A 61 0.36 -7.64 -11.22
C LEU A 61 -1.08 -7.14 -11.13
N SER A 62 -1.96 -7.59 -12.02
CA SER A 62 -3.38 -7.22 -12.02
C SER A 62 -4.06 -7.65 -10.73
N ASP A 63 -3.82 -8.89 -10.26
CA ASP A 63 -4.41 -9.37 -9.01
C ASP A 63 -3.90 -8.57 -7.81
N ALA A 64 -2.60 -8.31 -7.75
CA ALA A 64 -1.98 -7.56 -6.68
C ALA A 64 -2.57 -6.14 -6.56
N ILE A 65 -2.75 -5.44 -7.68
CA ILE A 65 -3.42 -4.12 -7.70
C ILE A 65 -4.89 -4.26 -7.29
N ALA A 66 -5.63 -5.24 -7.82
CA ALA A 66 -7.03 -5.46 -7.44
C ALA A 66 -7.22 -5.71 -5.93
N ARG A 67 -6.25 -6.35 -5.25
CA ARG A 67 -6.27 -6.55 -3.78
C ARG A 67 -6.22 -5.24 -2.98
N VAL A 68 -5.74 -4.14 -3.54
CA VAL A 68 -5.63 -2.83 -2.87
C VAL A 68 -6.51 -1.75 -3.51
N THR A 69 -7.23 -2.06 -4.58
CA THR A 69 -8.15 -1.12 -5.26
C THR A 69 -9.56 -1.71 -5.39
N GLN A 70 -9.78 -2.59 -6.36
CA GLN A 70 -11.08 -3.09 -6.77
C GLN A 70 -11.77 -3.90 -5.67
N HIS A 71 -11.11 -4.90 -5.10
CA HIS A 71 -11.73 -5.78 -4.10
C HIS A 71 -12.12 -5.04 -2.80
N PRO A 72 -11.28 -4.15 -2.22
CA PRO A 72 -11.73 -3.29 -1.13
C PRO A 72 -12.96 -2.45 -1.51
N ALA A 73 -13.02 -1.89 -2.71
CA ALA A 73 -14.15 -1.09 -3.17
C ALA A 73 -15.43 -1.94 -3.33
N GLU A 74 -15.32 -3.18 -3.83
CA GLU A 74 -16.43 -4.14 -3.87
C GLU A 74 -16.97 -4.46 -2.48
N ILE A 75 -16.09 -4.74 -1.52
CA ILE A 75 -16.47 -5.02 -0.13
C ILE A 75 -17.24 -3.85 0.49
N LEU A 76 -16.84 -2.63 0.15
CA LEU A 76 -17.45 -1.39 0.66
C LEU A 76 -18.67 -0.94 -0.15
N GLY A 77 -19.01 -1.61 -1.25
CA GLY A 77 -20.12 -1.21 -2.14
C GLY A 77 -19.86 0.08 -2.94
N LEU A 78 -18.59 0.42 -3.17
CA LEU A 78 -18.15 1.64 -3.87
C LEU A 78 -17.74 1.39 -5.33
N LEU A 79 -17.61 0.14 -5.73
CA LEU A 79 -17.28 -0.20 -7.12
C LEU A 79 -18.47 0.10 -8.05
N ASP A 80 -19.67 -0.29 -7.62
CA ASP A 80 -20.92 -0.02 -8.34
C ASP A 80 -21.20 1.48 -8.33
N GLY A 81 -21.30 2.09 -9.52
CA GLY A 81 -21.42 3.55 -9.67
C GLY A 81 -20.09 4.28 -9.91
N GLY A 82 -18.96 3.58 -9.86
CA GLY A 82 -17.65 4.13 -10.20
C GLY A 82 -17.12 5.14 -9.19
N GLU A 83 -17.44 4.97 -7.90
CA GLU A 83 -16.99 5.87 -6.84
C GLU A 83 -15.53 5.63 -6.42
N ALA A 84 -15.09 4.36 -6.42
CA ALA A 84 -13.71 3.97 -6.11
C ALA A 84 -13.30 2.63 -6.73
N GLY A 85 -12.01 2.34 -6.76
CA GLY A 85 -11.44 1.01 -7.05
C GLY A 85 -11.48 0.56 -8.52
N GLY A 86 -12.18 1.29 -9.40
CA GLY A 86 -12.26 1.00 -10.84
C GLY A 86 -11.63 2.08 -11.71
N LEU A 87 -11.19 1.69 -12.90
CA LEU A 87 -10.70 2.60 -13.95
C LEU A 87 -11.53 2.38 -15.23
N SER A 88 -12.58 3.18 -15.40
CA SER A 88 -13.49 3.09 -16.54
C SER A 88 -14.04 4.47 -16.91
N VAL A 89 -14.57 4.59 -18.13
CA VAL A 89 -15.21 5.84 -18.57
C VAL A 89 -16.40 6.16 -17.67
N GLY A 90 -16.43 7.36 -17.11
CA GLY A 90 -17.48 7.83 -16.21
C GLY A 90 -17.22 7.56 -14.72
N ALA A 91 -16.21 6.76 -14.38
CA ALA A 91 -15.77 6.59 -13.00
C ALA A 91 -15.07 7.86 -12.48
N ARG A 92 -15.02 8.01 -11.15
CA ARG A 92 -14.24 9.04 -10.47
C ARG A 92 -12.77 8.91 -10.85
N ALA A 93 -12.13 10.03 -11.18
CA ALA A 93 -10.72 10.09 -11.59
C ALA A 93 -9.76 10.03 -10.38
N ASP A 94 -9.88 8.96 -9.58
CA ASP A 94 -8.92 8.61 -8.53
C ASP A 94 -7.88 7.65 -9.16
N VAL A 95 -6.72 8.19 -9.53
CA VAL A 95 -5.73 7.48 -10.36
C VAL A 95 -4.34 7.58 -9.72
N CYS A 96 -3.65 6.44 -9.61
CA CYS A 96 -2.25 6.37 -9.21
C CYS A 96 -1.42 5.90 -10.41
N VAL A 97 -0.46 6.71 -10.83
CA VAL A 97 0.53 6.34 -11.85
C VAL A 97 1.82 5.98 -11.13
N PHE A 98 2.33 4.78 -11.38
CA PHE A 98 3.56 4.30 -10.78
C PHE A 98 4.38 3.51 -11.80
N ASP A 99 5.69 3.57 -11.65
CA ASP A 99 6.64 2.71 -12.36
C ASP A 99 6.90 1.47 -11.49
N PRO A 100 6.58 0.25 -11.95
CA PRO A 100 6.75 -0.97 -11.16
C PRO A 100 8.21 -1.43 -11.08
N GLU A 101 9.14 -0.90 -11.88
CA GLU A 101 10.50 -1.45 -12.03
C GLU A 101 11.57 -0.91 -11.06
N PRO A 102 11.65 0.41 -10.76
CA PRO A 102 12.78 0.94 -10.03
C PRO A 102 12.81 0.47 -8.57
N TYR A 103 14.03 0.22 -8.09
CA TYR A 103 14.30 -0.01 -6.68
C TYR A 103 14.69 1.30 -5.99
N TRP A 104 14.29 1.44 -4.74
CA TRP A 104 14.66 2.57 -3.88
C TRP A 104 14.75 2.11 -2.43
N GLU A 105 15.62 2.76 -1.65
CA GLU A 105 15.79 2.45 -0.23
C GLU A 105 14.75 3.22 0.60
N LEU A 106 14.00 2.52 1.45
CA LEU A 106 13.07 3.14 2.38
C LEU A 106 13.82 3.88 3.49
N ARG A 107 13.86 5.20 3.40
CA ARG A 107 14.49 6.07 4.40
C ARG A 107 13.48 6.93 5.12
N ALA A 108 13.70 7.18 6.40
CA ALA A 108 12.78 7.95 7.24
C ALA A 108 12.61 9.39 6.72
N GLU A 109 13.66 9.98 6.15
CA GLU A 109 13.66 11.33 5.58
C GLU A 109 12.80 11.43 4.31
N GLY A 110 12.51 10.30 3.67
CA GLY A 110 11.64 10.24 2.48
C GLY A 110 10.17 10.00 2.80
N LEU A 111 9.82 9.75 4.07
CA LEU A 111 8.44 9.50 4.48
C LEU A 111 7.69 10.82 4.69
N VAL A 112 6.47 10.88 4.16
CA VAL A 112 5.52 11.97 4.38
C VAL A 112 4.72 11.74 5.67
N SER A 113 4.55 10.49 6.10
CA SER A 113 3.84 10.14 7.33
C SER A 113 4.39 10.87 8.55
N SER A 114 3.52 11.25 9.49
CA SER A 114 3.93 11.86 10.76
C SER A 114 4.72 10.92 11.68
N GLY A 115 4.64 9.60 11.46
CA GLY A 115 5.35 8.58 12.22
C GLY A 115 6.28 7.76 11.34
N HIS A 116 7.51 7.58 11.78
CA HIS A 116 8.55 6.81 11.08
C HIS A 116 8.80 5.43 11.73
N ASN A 117 7.86 4.94 12.52
CA ASN A 117 7.89 3.63 13.18
C ASN A 117 7.62 2.48 12.20
N SER A 118 8.50 2.27 11.23
CA SER A 118 8.39 1.17 10.27
C SER A 118 9.55 0.19 10.42
N PRO A 119 9.28 -1.14 10.50
CA PRO A 119 10.34 -2.14 10.53
C PRO A 119 11.03 -2.32 9.17
N PHE A 120 10.52 -1.68 8.12
CA PHE A 120 11.03 -1.76 6.76
C PHE A 120 12.08 -0.69 6.44
N LEU A 121 12.41 0.21 7.38
CA LEU A 121 13.45 1.21 7.17
C LEU A 121 14.78 0.54 6.79
N GLY A 122 15.46 1.07 5.78
CA GLY A 122 16.69 0.53 5.20
C GLY A 122 16.48 -0.63 4.20
N TRP A 123 15.25 -1.07 3.95
CA TRP A 123 14.97 -2.07 2.91
C TRP A 123 15.00 -1.43 1.52
N GLU A 124 15.51 -2.16 0.53
CA GLU A 124 15.24 -1.86 -0.88
C GLU A 124 13.84 -2.34 -1.25
N LEU A 125 13.03 -1.41 -1.76
CA LEU A 125 11.65 -1.61 -2.17
C LEU A 125 11.52 -1.35 -3.68
N LYS A 126 10.69 -2.15 -4.34
CA LYS A 126 10.44 -2.05 -5.78
C LYS A 126 9.14 -1.31 -6.06
N GLY A 127 9.17 -0.47 -7.09
CA GLY A 127 8.02 0.29 -7.57
C GLY A 127 7.91 1.64 -6.89
N ARG A 128 7.69 2.68 -7.69
CA ARG A 128 7.64 4.06 -7.25
C ARG A 128 6.45 4.78 -7.86
N VAL A 129 5.65 5.43 -7.01
CA VAL A 129 4.55 6.29 -7.46
C VAL A 129 5.14 7.55 -8.10
N ASN A 130 4.70 7.85 -9.33
CA ASN A 130 5.06 9.07 -10.05
C ASN A 130 4.05 10.18 -9.73
N CYS A 131 2.76 9.88 -9.77
CA CYS A 131 1.72 10.84 -9.42
C CYS A 131 0.42 10.18 -8.96
N THR A 132 -0.37 10.95 -8.21
CA THR A 132 -1.71 10.58 -7.76
C THR A 132 -2.69 11.70 -8.08
N LEU A 133 -3.82 11.33 -8.66
CA LEU A 133 -4.97 12.19 -8.88
C LEU A 133 -6.10 11.78 -7.94
N MET A 134 -6.79 12.76 -7.37
CA MET A 134 -8.00 12.56 -6.58
C MET A 134 -9.13 13.38 -7.21
N ALA A 135 -10.17 12.71 -7.69
CA ALA A 135 -11.25 13.30 -8.46
C ALA A 135 -10.76 14.17 -9.64
N GLY A 136 -9.65 13.76 -10.27
CA GLY A 136 -9.03 14.47 -11.40
C GLY A 136 -8.05 15.59 -11.01
N GLU A 137 -7.94 15.93 -9.72
CA GLU A 137 -6.98 16.92 -9.23
C GLU A 137 -5.66 16.25 -8.86
N LEU A 138 -4.53 16.80 -9.33
CA LEU A 138 -3.20 16.30 -9.01
C LEU A 138 -2.87 16.59 -7.53
N THR A 139 -2.81 15.55 -6.69
CA THR A 139 -2.56 15.68 -5.25
C THR A 139 -1.14 15.29 -4.85
N TYR A 140 -0.49 14.44 -5.64
CA TYR A 140 0.90 14.04 -5.46
C TYR A 140 1.59 13.95 -6.81
N HIS A 141 2.84 14.38 -6.86
CA HIS A 141 3.76 14.09 -7.96
C HIS A 141 5.19 14.09 -7.44
N THR A 142 6.04 13.26 -8.04
CA THR A 142 7.49 13.39 -7.85
C THR A 142 7.97 14.62 -8.61
N CYS A 143 8.75 15.49 -7.96
CA CYS A 143 9.51 16.52 -8.66
C CYS A 143 10.61 15.83 -9.48
N ASP A 144 10.76 16.23 -10.75
CA ASP A 144 11.92 15.88 -11.57
C ASP A 144 13.24 16.42 -10.97
#